data_AF-A0A9P7RVA6-F1
#
_entry.id   AF-A0A9P7RVA6-F1
#
_cell.length_a   1.000
_cell.length_b   1.000
_cell.length_c   1.000
_cell.angle_alpha   90.00
_cell.angle_beta   90.00
_cell.angle_gamma   90.00
#
_symmetry.space_group_name_H-M   'P 1'
#
loop_
_entity.id
_entity.type
_entity.pdbx_description
1 polymer ?
#
loop_
_entity_poly.entity_id
_entity_poly.type
_entity_poly.pdbx_seq_one_letter_code
_entity_poly.pdbx_strand_id
1 'polypeptide(L)'
;MFEHHLAKYKEIKRNRSAVENWNREKEQHLKLATSHASQCRIWDSNNRGTEQKRLRNERRQEAIKRLSASGWGPEELRHMEFYYHRLFELSKPITERTWNNLEPQLVRVLRRLKYRRLEKERCYSLKSRYKLLKIAYENKKYGNRLTIYPPLSDLILDGILGSIDDTIWNTPLEQKLTISVFIDALHDAAAEIAEFSLKWIKQNSLDLTKLLRRSGLDGDYDLRTTIFSCKYCGEKTWVPRIFMHDCYYL
;
A
#
# COMPACT_ATOMS: atom_id res chain seq x y z
N MET A 1 -50.38 -38.79 -23.93
CA MET A 1 -49.11 -39.45 -24.33
C MET A 1 -48.98 -40.86 -23.72
N PHE A 2 -49.21 -41.03 -22.42
CA PHE A 2 -49.20 -42.34 -21.74
C PHE A 2 -50.20 -43.35 -22.34
N GLU A 3 -51.45 -42.93 -22.57
CA GLU A 3 -52.50 -43.79 -23.14
C GLU A 3 -52.18 -44.30 -24.55
N HIS A 4 -51.51 -43.47 -25.38
CA HIS A 4 -51.07 -43.85 -26.72
C HIS A 4 -49.96 -44.91 -26.70
N HIS A 5 -49.02 -44.83 -25.74
CA HIS A 5 -48.00 -45.87 -25.55
C HIS A 5 -48.60 -47.17 -24.99
N LEU A 6 -49.62 -47.06 -24.15
CA LEU A 6 -50.34 -48.21 -23.58
C LEU A 6 -51.17 -48.95 -24.65
N ALA A 7 -51.81 -48.22 -25.57
CA ALA A 7 -52.52 -48.78 -26.71
C ALA A 7 -51.55 -49.54 -27.64
N LYS A 8 -50.45 -48.90 -28.05
CA LYS A 8 -49.44 -49.52 -28.93
C LYS A 8 -48.79 -50.75 -28.29
N TYR A 9 -48.53 -50.73 -26.98
CA TYR A 9 -48.02 -51.90 -26.26
C TYR A 9 -49.01 -53.07 -26.25
N LYS A 10 -50.31 -52.79 -26.03
CA LYS A 10 -51.37 -53.81 -26.04
C LYS A 10 -51.48 -54.54 -27.39
N GLU A 11 -51.18 -53.86 -28.49
CA GLU A 11 -51.17 -54.43 -29.85
C GLU A 11 -49.96 -55.34 -30.09
N ILE A 12 -48.76 -54.92 -29.66
CA ILE A 12 -47.52 -55.64 -29.97
C ILE A 12 -47.12 -56.70 -28.93
N LYS A 13 -47.74 -56.72 -27.73
CA LYS A 13 -47.32 -57.57 -26.58
C LYS A 13 -47.23 -59.08 -26.85
N ARG A 14 -47.93 -59.60 -27.87
CA ARG A 14 -47.92 -61.02 -28.24
C ARG A 14 -46.76 -61.40 -29.16
N ASN A 15 -46.06 -60.42 -29.75
CA ASN A 15 -44.91 -60.63 -30.62
C ASN A 15 -43.63 -60.16 -29.91
N ARG A 16 -42.82 -61.12 -29.47
CA ARG A 16 -41.59 -60.86 -28.71
C ARG A 16 -40.61 -59.93 -29.44
N SER A 17 -40.38 -60.16 -30.73
CA SER A 17 -39.48 -59.35 -31.56
C SER A 17 -39.99 -57.91 -31.72
N ALA A 18 -41.31 -57.74 -31.87
CA ALA A 18 -41.93 -56.41 -31.95
C ALA A 18 -41.80 -55.63 -30.62
N VAL A 19 -41.95 -56.30 -29.47
CA VAL A 19 -41.75 -55.70 -28.15
C VAL A 19 -40.28 -55.30 -27.95
N GLU A 20 -39.33 -56.15 -28.32
CA GLU A 20 -37.89 -55.86 -28.22
C GLU A 20 -37.48 -54.67 -29.09
N ASN A 21 -38.00 -54.56 -30.32
CA ASN A 21 -37.79 -53.41 -31.20
C ASN A 21 -38.38 -52.13 -30.61
N TRP A 22 -39.62 -52.18 -30.13
CA TRP A 22 -40.27 -51.02 -29.52
C TRP A 22 -39.56 -50.56 -28.24
N ASN A 23 -39.09 -51.48 -27.41
CA ASN A 23 -38.28 -51.14 -26.23
C ASN A 23 -36.97 -50.45 -26.64
N ARG A 24 -36.26 -50.95 -27.66
CA ARG A 24 -35.04 -50.31 -28.18
C ARG A 24 -35.32 -48.90 -28.71
N GLU A 25 -36.39 -48.71 -29.49
CA GLU A 25 -36.81 -47.39 -29.95
C GLU A 25 -37.11 -46.45 -28.78
N LYS A 26 -37.85 -46.93 -27.76
CA LYS A 26 -38.18 -46.13 -26.57
C LYS A 26 -36.95 -45.77 -25.75
N GLU A 27 -36.01 -46.70 -25.61
CA GLU A 27 -34.74 -46.45 -24.94
C GLU A 27 -33.90 -45.42 -25.68
N GLN A 28 -33.81 -45.51 -27.02
CA GLN A 28 -33.14 -44.51 -27.86
C GLN A 28 -33.82 -43.14 -27.73
N HIS A 29 -35.14 -43.07 -27.81
CA HIS A 29 -35.90 -41.83 -27.62
C HIS A 29 -35.66 -41.23 -26.24
N LEU A 30 -35.65 -42.04 -25.17
CA LEU A 30 -35.39 -41.57 -23.82
C LEU A 30 -33.96 -41.05 -23.67
N LYS A 31 -32.97 -41.74 -24.26
CA LYS A 31 -31.56 -41.27 -24.28
C LYS A 31 -31.43 -39.92 -24.98
N LEU A 32 -32.04 -39.77 -26.16
CA LEU A 32 -32.04 -38.50 -26.90
C LEU A 32 -32.74 -37.38 -26.12
N ALA A 33 -33.92 -37.65 -25.57
CA ALA A 33 -34.67 -36.67 -24.79
C ALA A 33 -33.91 -36.23 -23.52
N THR A 34 -33.28 -37.17 -22.83
CA THR A 34 -32.49 -36.89 -21.62
C THR A 34 -31.23 -36.09 -21.94
N SER A 35 -30.54 -36.46 -23.03
CA SER A 35 -29.36 -35.73 -23.52
C SER A 35 -29.72 -34.28 -23.89
N HIS A 36 -30.78 -34.10 -24.69
CA HIS A 36 -31.28 -32.78 -25.06
C HIS A 36 -31.70 -31.96 -23.83
N ALA A 37 -32.45 -32.55 -22.90
CA ALA A 37 -32.83 -31.88 -21.65
C ALA A 37 -31.60 -31.46 -20.82
N SER A 38 -30.53 -32.26 -20.81
CA SER A 38 -29.26 -31.90 -20.18
C SER A 38 -28.62 -30.69 -20.86
N GLN A 39 -28.56 -30.69 -22.20
CA GLN A 39 -28.03 -29.57 -22.97
C GLN A 39 -28.84 -28.29 -22.75
N CYS A 40 -30.17 -28.36 -22.72
CA CYS A 40 -31.02 -27.21 -22.40
C CYS A 40 -30.75 -26.66 -21.00
N ARG A 41 -30.56 -27.52 -19.99
CA ARG A 41 -30.21 -27.09 -18.62
C ARG A 41 -28.86 -26.39 -18.55
N ILE A 42 -27.85 -26.91 -19.26
CA ILE A 42 -26.53 -26.29 -19.33
C ILE A 42 -26.62 -24.92 -20.02
N TRP A 43 -27.32 -24.84 -21.15
CA TRP A 43 -27.54 -23.60 -21.88
C TRP A 43 -28.27 -22.55 -21.04
N ASP A 44 -29.35 -22.90 -20.35
CA ASP A 44 -30.11 -21.98 -19.48
C ASP A 44 -29.25 -21.49 -18.31
N SER A 45 -28.49 -22.38 -17.66
CA SER A 45 -27.55 -22.01 -16.59
C SER A 45 -26.50 -21.00 -17.07
N ASN A 46 -25.89 -21.27 -18.24
CA ASN A 46 -24.88 -20.38 -18.83
C ASN A 46 -25.46 -19.02 -19.21
N ASN A 47 -26.67 -18.98 -19.78
CA ASN A 47 -27.34 -17.73 -20.13
C ASN A 47 -27.70 -16.90 -18.89
N ARG A 48 -28.25 -17.53 -17.85
CA ARG A 48 -28.54 -16.85 -16.59
C ARG A 48 -27.28 -16.26 -15.97
N GLY A 49 -26.17 -17.00 -15.97
CA GLY A 49 -24.88 -16.52 -15.47
C GLY A 49 -24.35 -15.32 -16.26
N THR A 50 -24.47 -15.37 -17.59
CA THR A 50 -24.06 -14.28 -18.49
C THR A 50 -24.90 -13.03 -18.28
N GLU A 51 -26.22 -13.19 -18.21
CA GLU A 51 -27.16 -12.10 -18.00
C GLU A 51 -26.96 -11.44 -16.63
N GLN A 52 -26.78 -12.23 -15.57
CA GLN A 52 -26.47 -11.70 -14.24
C GLN A 52 -25.16 -10.90 -14.23
N LYS A 53 -24.13 -11.36 -14.96
CA LYS A 53 -22.85 -10.64 -15.08
C LYS A 53 -23.02 -9.33 -15.84
N ARG A 54 -23.81 -9.32 -16.91
CA ARG A 54 -24.16 -8.10 -17.67
C ARG A 54 -24.84 -7.08 -16.75
N LEU A 55 -25.88 -7.50 -16.03
CA LEU A 55 -26.62 -6.63 -15.09
C LEU A 55 -25.74 -6.07 -13.96
N ARG A 56 -24.81 -6.87 -13.41
CA ARG A 56 -23.83 -6.39 -12.42
C ARG A 56 -22.89 -5.33 -13.00
N ASN A 57 -22.42 -5.53 -14.23
CA ASN A 57 -21.55 -4.57 -14.91
C ASN A 57 -22.28 -3.26 -15.21
N GLU A 58 -23.52 -3.32 -15.67
CA GLU A 58 -24.36 -2.14 -15.91
C GLU A 58 -24.63 -1.37 -14.62
N ARG A 59 -24.96 -2.08 -13.53
CA ARG A 59 -25.09 -1.51 -12.20
C ARG A 59 -23.82 -0.76 -11.76
N ARG A 60 -22.65 -1.38 -11.96
CA ARG A 60 -21.37 -0.76 -11.62
C ARG A 60 -21.11 0.49 -12.46
N GLN A 61 -21.31 0.42 -13.77
CA GLN A 61 -21.08 1.53 -14.69
C GLN A 61 -21.98 2.72 -14.37
N GLU A 62 -23.26 2.48 -14.08
CA GLU A 62 -24.19 3.52 -13.68
C GLU A 62 -23.77 4.18 -12.34
N ALA A 63 -23.35 3.39 -11.35
CA ALA A 63 -22.84 3.93 -10.09
C ALA A 63 -21.57 4.77 -10.30
N ILE A 64 -20.61 4.28 -11.11
CA ILE A 64 -19.38 5.01 -11.46
C ILE A 64 -19.73 6.33 -12.15
N LYS A 65 -20.68 6.32 -13.10
CA LYS A 65 -21.12 7.52 -13.81
C LYS A 65 -21.69 8.57 -12.85
N ARG A 66 -22.58 8.17 -11.93
CA ARG A 66 -23.14 9.08 -10.92
C ARG A 66 -22.09 9.62 -9.97
N LEU A 67 -21.21 8.77 -9.45
CA LEU A 67 -20.14 9.20 -8.54
C LEU A 67 -19.14 10.14 -9.22
N SER A 68 -18.80 9.87 -10.48
CA SER A 68 -17.97 10.76 -11.31
C SER A 68 -18.63 12.13 -11.48
N ALA A 69 -19.94 12.17 -11.77
CA ALA A 69 -20.70 13.42 -11.84
C ALA A 69 -20.73 14.18 -10.50
N SER A 70 -20.67 13.48 -9.38
CA SER A 70 -20.52 14.07 -8.03
C SER A 70 -19.08 14.46 -7.66
N GLY A 71 -18.13 14.40 -8.59
CA GLY A 71 -16.75 14.86 -8.41
C GLY A 71 -15.74 13.80 -7.95
N TRP A 72 -16.09 12.50 -7.98
CA TRP A 72 -15.13 11.44 -7.69
C TRP A 72 -14.21 11.16 -8.87
N GLY A 73 -12.91 11.16 -8.58
CA GLY A 73 -11.86 10.95 -9.57
C GLY A 73 -11.69 9.49 -9.98
N PRO A 74 -11.06 9.25 -11.14
CA PRO A 74 -10.78 7.91 -11.62
C PRO A 74 -9.82 7.10 -10.73
N GLU A 75 -9.00 7.76 -9.92
CA GLU A 75 -8.03 7.14 -9.01
C GLU A 75 -8.72 6.26 -7.97
N GLU A 76 -9.83 6.73 -7.38
CA GLU A 76 -10.63 5.93 -6.46
C GLU A 76 -11.58 4.99 -7.21
N LEU A 77 -12.20 5.44 -8.30
CA LEU A 77 -13.23 4.67 -9.02
C LEU A 77 -12.68 3.44 -9.75
N ARG A 78 -11.39 3.43 -10.12
CA ARG A 78 -10.71 2.26 -10.72
C ARG A 78 -10.00 1.38 -9.70
N HIS A 79 -9.98 1.76 -8.43
CA HIS A 79 -9.32 0.98 -7.40
C HIS A 79 -10.01 -0.39 -7.23
N MET A 80 -9.23 -1.48 -7.18
CA MET A 80 -9.76 -2.85 -7.16
C MET A 80 -10.78 -3.09 -6.04
N GLU A 81 -10.50 -2.57 -4.84
CA GLU A 81 -11.38 -2.68 -3.66
C GLU A 81 -12.76 -2.03 -3.89
N PHE A 82 -12.81 -0.95 -4.66
CA PHE A 82 -14.07 -0.34 -5.06
C PHE A 82 -14.70 -1.08 -6.24
N TYR A 83 -13.92 -1.36 -7.29
CA TYR A 83 -14.41 -1.97 -8.52
C TYR A 83 -15.08 -3.34 -8.28
N TYR A 84 -14.52 -4.15 -7.38
CA TYR A 84 -15.05 -5.46 -7.00
C TYR A 84 -15.86 -5.42 -5.70
N HIS A 85 -16.32 -4.25 -5.26
CA HIS A 85 -17.07 -4.14 -4.02
C HIS A 85 -18.42 -4.89 -4.08
N ARG A 86 -18.76 -5.60 -3.00
CA ARG A 86 -19.98 -6.44 -2.89
C ARG A 86 -21.29 -5.74 -3.22
N LEU A 87 -21.35 -4.42 -3.09
CA LEU A 87 -22.56 -3.63 -3.42
C LEU A 87 -22.89 -3.66 -4.93
N PHE A 88 -21.94 -4.09 -5.76
CA PHE A 88 -22.12 -4.32 -7.19
C PHE A 88 -22.49 -5.77 -7.53
N GLU A 89 -22.58 -6.69 -6.56
CA GLU A 89 -22.94 -8.10 -6.79
C GLU A 89 -24.44 -8.28 -7.08
N LEU A 90 -25.27 -7.28 -6.76
CA LEU A 90 -26.70 -7.32 -7.03
C LEU A 90 -26.97 -7.18 -8.54
N SER A 91 -27.57 -8.20 -9.14
CA SER A 91 -28.07 -8.17 -10.53
C SER A 91 -29.42 -7.45 -10.63
N LYS A 92 -29.51 -6.22 -10.11
CA LYS A 92 -30.69 -5.35 -10.19
C LYS A 92 -30.29 -3.94 -10.63
N PRO A 93 -31.09 -3.25 -11.45
CA PRO A 93 -30.83 -1.86 -11.83
C PRO A 93 -30.76 -0.91 -10.63
N ILE A 94 -30.10 0.23 -10.81
CA ILE A 94 -30.10 1.33 -9.84
C ILE A 94 -31.30 2.21 -10.16
N THR A 95 -32.30 2.18 -9.28
CA THR A 95 -33.38 3.18 -9.23
C THR A 95 -33.01 4.28 -8.25
N GLU A 96 -33.70 5.42 -8.31
CA GLU A 96 -33.44 6.55 -7.42
C GLU A 96 -33.54 6.18 -5.93
N ARG A 97 -34.58 5.42 -5.57
CA ARG A 97 -34.72 4.89 -4.21
C ARG A 97 -33.55 4.02 -3.79
N THR A 98 -33.06 3.14 -4.68
CA THR A 98 -31.90 2.30 -4.36
C THR A 98 -30.60 3.07 -4.34
N TRP A 99 -30.51 4.14 -5.15
CA TRP A 99 -29.35 5.02 -5.21
C TRP A 99 -29.17 5.74 -3.87
N ASN A 100 -30.24 6.32 -3.34
CA ASN A 100 -30.23 7.03 -2.05
C ASN A 100 -29.70 6.16 -0.89
N ASN A 101 -29.91 4.84 -0.94
CA ASN A 101 -29.37 3.91 0.05
C ASN A 101 -27.94 3.43 -0.26
N LEU A 102 -27.58 3.37 -1.55
CA LEU A 102 -26.32 2.84 -2.04
C LEU A 102 -25.20 3.89 -1.95
N GLU A 103 -25.48 5.12 -2.35
CA GLU A 103 -24.53 6.21 -2.47
C GLU A 103 -23.75 6.47 -1.18
N PRO A 104 -24.38 6.62 0.01
CA PRO A 104 -23.63 6.89 1.24
C PRO A 104 -22.61 5.79 1.58
N GLN A 105 -22.92 4.53 1.22
CA GLN A 105 -22.02 3.41 1.45
C GLN A 105 -20.84 3.42 0.49
N LEU A 106 -21.09 3.69 -0.80
CA LEU A 106 -20.03 3.81 -1.80
C LEU A 106 -19.12 5.00 -1.49
N VAL A 107 -19.70 6.15 -1.13
CA VAL A 107 -18.95 7.35 -0.72
C VAL A 107 -18.05 7.06 0.49
N ARG A 108 -18.52 6.27 1.47
CA ARG A 108 -17.69 5.86 2.61
C ARG A 108 -16.47 5.05 2.18
N VAL A 109 -16.65 4.12 1.24
CA VAL A 109 -15.55 3.32 0.68
C VAL A 109 -14.56 4.23 -0.06
N LEU A 110 -15.05 5.12 -0.92
CA LEU A 110 -14.21 6.04 -1.69
C LEU A 110 -13.43 7.00 -0.80
N ARG A 111 -14.04 7.54 0.27
CA ARG A 111 -13.35 8.39 1.26
C ARG A 111 -12.20 7.64 1.94
N ARG A 112 -12.42 6.38 2.35
CA ARG A 112 -11.36 5.54 2.93
C ARG A 112 -10.22 5.31 1.94
N LEU A 113 -10.54 5.02 0.68
CA LEU A 113 -9.54 4.81 -0.37
C LEU A 113 -8.74 6.08 -0.66
N LYS A 114 -9.41 7.22 -0.80
CA LYS A 114 -8.79 8.52 -0.97
C LYS A 114 -7.84 8.85 0.18
N TYR A 115 -8.29 8.65 1.43
CA TYR A 115 -7.46 8.85 2.61
C TYR A 115 -6.20 7.99 2.58
N ARG A 116 -6.33 6.68 2.31
CA ARG A 116 -5.18 5.77 2.23
C ARG A 116 -4.21 6.16 1.11
N ARG A 117 -4.74 6.60 -0.04
CA ARG A 117 -3.91 7.08 -1.16
C ARG A 117 -3.12 8.32 -0.76
N LEU A 118 -3.80 9.34 -0.23
CA LEU A 118 -3.17 10.60 0.20
C LEU A 118 -2.14 10.38 1.30
N GLU A 119 -2.41 9.50 2.26
CA GLU A 119 -1.45 9.17 3.32
C GLU A 119 -0.21 8.47 2.76
N LYS A 120 -0.39 7.56 1.78
CA LYS A 120 0.70 6.90 1.09
C LYS A 120 1.53 7.88 0.26
N GLU A 121 0.88 8.79 -0.48
CA GLU A 121 1.52 9.87 -1.23
C GLU A 121 2.33 10.78 -0.30
N ARG A 122 1.74 11.21 0.82
CA ARG A 122 2.42 11.98 1.88
C ARG A 122 3.65 11.25 2.42
N CYS A 123 3.50 9.99 2.81
CA CYS A 123 4.61 9.17 3.29
C CYS A 123 5.75 9.08 2.27
N TYR A 124 5.44 8.89 0.98
CA TYR A 124 6.47 8.81 -0.06
C TYR A 124 7.17 10.14 -0.29
N SER A 125 6.41 11.23 -0.39
CA SER A 125 6.98 12.57 -0.58
C SER A 125 7.90 12.94 0.58
N LEU A 126 7.48 12.73 1.82
CA LEU A 126 8.30 13.01 3.01
C LEU A 126 9.56 12.13 3.06
N LYS A 127 9.44 10.82 2.78
CA LYS A 127 10.60 9.91 2.72
C LYS A 127 11.59 10.33 1.63
N SER A 128 11.09 10.76 0.47
CA SER A 128 11.91 11.26 -0.63
C SER A 128 12.67 12.52 -0.23
N ARG A 129 11.99 13.49 0.39
CA ARG A 129 12.59 14.73 0.90
C ARG A 129 13.66 14.46 1.95
N TYR A 130 13.35 13.62 2.94
CA TYR A 130 14.32 13.21 3.97
C TYR A 130 15.55 12.53 3.35
N LYS A 131 15.36 11.68 2.34
CA LYS A 131 16.47 11.05 1.61
C LYS A 131 17.36 12.09 0.92
N LEU A 132 16.77 13.11 0.30
CA LEU A 132 17.54 14.20 -0.34
C LEU A 132 18.32 15.01 0.71
N LEU A 133 17.70 15.38 1.82
CA LEU A 133 18.37 16.06 2.94
C LEU A 133 19.55 15.22 3.45
N LYS A 134 19.34 13.92 3.67
CA LYS A 134 20.39 13.01 4.12
C LYS A 134 21.58 12.99 3.16
N ILE A 135 21.34 12.89 1.86
CA ILE A 135 22.41 12.91 0.85
C ILE A 135 23.14 14.26 0.86
N ALA A 136 22.42 15.38 0.91
CA ALA A 136 23.02 16.72 0.96
C ALA A 136 23.89 16.90 2.22
N TYR A 137 23.40 16.43 3.37
CA TYR A 137 24.10 16.47 4.65
C TYR A 137 25.36 15.61 4.65
N GLU A 138 25.26 14.37 4.16
CA GLU A 138 26.40 13.46 4.06
C GLU A 138 27.49 14.02 3.13
N ASN A 139 27.10 14.61 1.98
CA ASN A 139 28.06 15.26 1.08
C ASN A 139 28.83 16.39 1.77
N LYS A 140 28.16 17.21 2.59
CA LYS A 140 28.80 18.27 3.38
C LYS A 140 29.71 17.71 4.48
N LYS A 141 29.26 16.67 5.19
CA LYS A 141 30.04 15.95 6.22
C LYS A 141 31.35 15.39 5.65
N TYR A 142 31.28 14.70 4.51
CA TYR A 142 32.48 14.09 3.90
C TYR A 142 33.38 15.09 3.17
N GLY A 143 32.85 16.25 2.76
CA GLY A 143 33.61 17.32 2.14
C GLY A 143 34.62 18.02 3.07
N ASN A 144 34.41 17.98 4.40
CA ASN A 144 35.33 18.54 5.38
C ASN A 144 35.56 17.59 6.57
N ARG A 145 36.56 16.72 6.45
CA ARG A 145 36.94 15.73 7.48
C ARG A 145 37.46 16.32 8.79
N LEU A 146 37.72 17.63 8.84
CA LEU A 146 38.19 18.32 10.05
C LEU A 146 37.02 18.83 10.90
N THR A 147 35.83 19.00 10.31
CA THR A 147 34.64 19.48 11.01
C THR A 147 33.85 18.29 11.57
N ILE A 148 33.47 18.38 12.85
CA ILE A 148 32.61 17.40 13.50
C ILE A 148 31.16 17.77 13.17
N TYR A 149 30.44 16.83 12.58
CA TYR A 149 29.03 16.98 12.23
C TYR A 149 28.21 15.98 13.03
N PRO A 150 27.30 16.43 13.91
CA PRO A 150 26.38 15.55 14.62
C PRO A 150 25.56 14.67 13.68
N PRO A 151 24.97 13.57 14.17
CA PRO A 151 23.98 12.83 13.41
C PRO A 151 22.85 13.74 12.93
N LEU A 152 22.38 13.53 11.70
CA LEU A 152 21.27 14.30 11.15
C LEU A 152 20.00 14.18 12.01
N SER A 153 19.79 13.03 12.66
CA SER A 153 18.69 12.82 13.59
C SER A 153 18.71 13.81 14.75
N ASP A 154 19.89 14.10 15.30
CA ASP A 154 20.03 14.96 16.47
C ASP A 154 19.77 16.42 16.11
N LEU A 155 20.20 16.83 14.91
CA LEU A 155 19.91 18.16 14.35
C LEU A 155 18.41 18.37 14.14
N ILE A 156 17.70 17.35 13.66
CA ILE A 156 16.24 17.41 13.46
C ILE A 156 15.50 17.45 14.79
N LEU A 157 15.92 16.65 15.77
CA LEU A 157 15.24 16.59 17.07
C LEU A 157 15.42 17.88 17.90
N ASP A 158 16.55 18.58 17.78
CA ASP A 158 16.79 19.85 18.47
C ASP A 158 16.14 21.06 17.75
N GLY A 159 15.52 20.85 16.58
CA GLY A 159 14.77 21.89 15.86
C GLY A 159 15.63 22.99 15.22
N ILE A 160 16.95 22.79 15.14
CA ILE A 160 17.91 23.74 14.54
C ILE A 160 17.68 23.91 13.05
N LEU A 161 17.11 22.90 12.43
CA LEU A 161 16.85 22.88 11.01
C LEU A 161 15.51 23.57 10.70
N GLY A 162 15.16 24.69 11.35
CA GLY A 162 13.84 25.32 11.23
C GLY A 162 13.42 25.65 9.78
N SER A 163 14.32 26.26 8.99
CA SER A 163 14.06 26.53 7.56
C SER A 163 14.00 25.25 6.70
N ILE A 164 14.71 24.20 7.12
CA ILE A 164 14.68 22.88 6.47
C ILE A 164 13.42 22.11 6.87
N ASP A 165 12.94 22.26 8.09
CA ASP A 165 11.68 21.71 8.58
C ASP A 165 10.51 22.31 7.80
N ASP A 166 10.50 23.62 7.57
CA ASP A 166 9.53 24.25 6.68
C ASP A 166 9.60 23.66 5.26
N THR A 167 10.82 23.46 4.75
CA THR A 167 11.05 22.85 3.44
C THR A 167 10.51 21.41 3.38
N ILE A 168 10.67 20.61 4.43
CA ILE A 168 10.21 19.21 4.48
C ILE A 168 8.71 19.12 4.69
N TRP A 169 8.18 19.84 5.68
CA TRP A 169 6.83 19.67 6.20
C TRP A 169 5.81 20.59 5.52
N ASN A 170 6.19 21.83 5.19
CA ASN A 170 5.25 22.86 4.72
C ASN A 170 5.24 23.04 3.19
N THR A 171 6.24 22.50 2.47
CA THR A 171 6.19 22.47 1.00
C THR A 171 5.05 21.55 0.50
N PRO A 172 4.18 22.00 -0.42
CA PRO A 172 3.13 21.17 -1.03
C PRO A 172 3.66 19.83 -1.56
N LEU A 173 2.96 18.72 -1.29
CA LEU A 173 3.46 17.36 -1.54
C LEU A 173 3.72 17.06 -3.02
N GLU A 174 3.02 17.76 -3.91
CA GLU A 174 3.11 17.68 -5.37
C GLU A 174 4.37 18.36 -5.90
N GLN A 175 4.91 19.31 -5.15
CA GLN A 175 6.14 20.00 -5.51
C GLN A 175 7.34 19.06 -5.33
N LYS A 176 7.95 18.70 -6.46
CA LYS A 176 9.18 17.94 -6.49
C LYS A 176 10.35 18.84 -6.08
N LEU A 177 10.98 18.49 -4.96
CA LEU A 177 12.19 19.14 -4.50
C LEU A 177 13.42 18.43 -5.08
N THR A 178 14.45 19.21 -5.38
CA THR A 178 15.76 18.72 -5.81
C THR A 178 16.72 18.74 -4.62
N ILE A 179 17.86 18.06 -4.77
CA ILE A 179 18.91 18.07 -3.75
C ILE A 179 19.49 19.48 -3.51
N SER A 180 19.52 20.35 -4.54
CA SER A 180 20.05 21.71 -4.43
C SER A 180 19.35 22.54 -3.36
N VAL A 181 18.01 22.42 -3.26
CA VAL A 181 17.21 23.11 -2.23
C VAL A 181 17.72 22.78 -0.82
N PHE A 182 18.08 21.52 -0.57
CA PHE A 182 18.61 21.09 0.72
C PHE A 182 20.08 21.49 0.92
N ILE A 183 20.88 21.56 -0.14
CA ILE A 183 22.25 22.07 -0.07
C ILE A 183 22.24 23.54 0.34
N ASP A 184 21.39 24.35 -0.30
CA ASP A 184 21.24 25.77 -0.03
C ASP A 184 20.74 25.99 1.41
N ALA A 185 19.69 25.26 1.82
CA ALA A 185 19.18 25.37 3.18
C ALA A 185 20.21 24.93 4.26
N LEU A 186 21.02 23.90 3.98
CA LEU A 186 22.13 23.51 4.85
C LEU A 186 23.28 24.52 4.84
N HIS A 187 23.45 25.28 3.75
CA HIS A 187 24.41 26.38 3.66
C HIS A 187 23.96 27.55 4.55
N ASP A 188 22.69 27.94 4.45
CA ASP A 188 22.11 29.03 5.24
C ASP A 188 22.14 28.71 6.74
N ALA A 189 21.84 27.47 7.12
CA ALA A 189 21.88 27.01 8.52
C ALA A 189 23.30 26.70 9.05
N ALA A 190 24.38 27.01 8.30
CA ALA A 190 25.72 26.56 8.66
C ALA A 190 26.23 27.08 10.02
N ALA A 191 25.90 28.33 10.37
CA ALA A 191 26.31 28.92 11.65
C ALA A 191 25.61 28.24 12.84
N GLU A 192 24.31 28.01 12.73
CA GLU A 192 23.50 27.35 13.76
C GLU A 192 23.92 25.88 13.95
N ILE A 193 24.19 25.18 12.83
CA ILE A 193 24.74 23.81 12.86
C ILE A 193 26.10 23.80 13.58
N ALA A 194 26.97 24.80 13.34
CA ALA A 194 28.26 24.88 14.00
C ALA A 194 28.13 25.12 15.51
N GLU A 195 27.25 26.04 15.94
CA GLU A 195 26.97 26.30 17.35
C GLU A 195 26.42 25.05 18.05
N PHE A 196 25.45 24.38 17.44
CA PHE A 196 24.93 23.13 17.98
C PHE A 196 25.98 22.05 18.05
N SER A 197 26.84 21.93 17.03
CA SER A 197 27.91 20.92 17.03
C SER A 197 28.80 21.08 18.27
N LEU A 198 29.13 22.32 18.66
CA LEU A 198 29.90 22.60 19.88
C LEU A 198 29.13 22.18 21.15
N LYS A 199 27.85 22.53 21.24
CA LYS A 199 26.97 22.14 22.37
C LYS A 199 26.83 20.60 22.46
N TRP A 200 26.58 19.95 21.34
CA TRP A 200 26.43 18.50 21.20
C TRP A 200 27.71 17.77 21.59
N ILE A 201 28.90 18.23 21.14
CA ILE A 201 30.19 17.67 21.55
C ILE A 201 30.38 17.78 23.06
N LYS A 202 30.10 18.97 23.63
CA LYS A 202 30.24 19.23 25.06
C LYS A 202 29.34 18.30 25.87
N GLN A 203 28.08 18.16 25.47
CA GLN A 203 27.11 17.30 26.14
C GLN A 203 27.51 15.82 26.08
N ASN A 204 27.86 15.31 24.89
CA ASN A 204 28.28 13.92 24.73
C ASN A 204 29.59 13.61 25.48
N SER A 205 30.48 14.59 25.59
CA SER A 205 31.71 14.46 26.39
C SER A 205 31.40 14.34 27.88
N LEU A 206 30.46 15.15 28.40
CA LEU A 206 30.01 15.03 29.79
C LEU A 206 29.35 13.67 30.05
N ASP A 207 28.53 13.19 29.13
CA ASP A 207 27.84 11.91 29.28
C ASP A 207 28.81 10.73 29.16
N LEU A 208 29.82 10.81 28.29
CA LEU A 208 30.92 9.85 28.23
C LEU A 208 31.71 9.81 29.54
N THR A 209 32.06 10.96 30.13
CA THR A 209 32.74 11.02 31.44
C THR A 209 31.91 10.33 32.52
N LYS A 210 30.59 10.56 32.56
CA LYS A 210 29.70 9.88 33.52
C LYS A 210 29.70 8.37 33.30
N LEU A 211 29.69 7.91 32.04
CA LEU A 211 29.72 6.48 31.70
C LEU A 211 31.05 5.83 32.12
N LEU A 212 32.19 6.49 31.92
CA LEU A 212 33.49 5.98 32.33
C LEU A 212 33.56 5.82 33.86
N ARG A 213 33.15 6.84 34.62
CA ARG A 213 33.10 6.76 36.10
C ARG A 213 32.22 5.62 36.60
N ARG A 214 31.02 5.47 36.03
CA ARG A 214 30.11 4.35 36.36
C ARG A 214 30.70 2.98 36.06
N SER A 215 31.61 2.91 35.10
CA SER A 215 32.29 1.67 34.71
C SER A 215 33.53 1.37 35.55
N GLY A 216 33.76 2.13 36.64
CA GLY A 216 34.93 1.98 37.51
C GLY A 216 36.22 2.60 36.96
N LEU A 217 36.12 3.34 35.85
CA LEU A 217 37.22 4.11 35.28
C LEU A 217 37.13 5.53 35.87
N ASP A 218 37.58 5.67 37.12
CA ASP A 218 37.49 6.91 37.92
C ASP A 218 38.72 7.83 37.80
N GLY A 219 39.55 7.61 36.77
CA GLY A 219 40.67 8.51 36.45
C GLY A 219 40.18 9.88 35.97
N ASP A 220 40.95 10.93 36.26
CA ASP A 220 40.82 12.25 35.63
C ASP A 220 41.32 12.16 34.18
N TYR A 221 40.59 11.41 33.35
CA TYR A 221 40.94 11.20 31.95
C TYR A 221 40.67 12.48 31.19
N ASP A 222 41.74 13.09 30.68
CA ASP A 222 41.58 14.08 29.62
C ASP A 222 41.05 13.36 28.37
N LEU A 223 39.75 13.54 28.11
CA LEU A 223 39.07 12.97 26.95
C LEU A 223 39.74 13.39 25.62
N ARG A 224 40.49 14.49 25.59
CA ARG A 224 41.24 14.93 24.40
C ARG A 224 42.45 14.05 24.08
N THR A 225 43.00 13.36 25.07
CA THR A 225 44.18 12.48 24.93
C THR A 225 43.85 11.00 25.04
N THR A 226 42.61 10.66 25.42
CA THR A 226 42.14 9.29 25.54
C THR A 226 41.83 8.67 24.17
N ILE A 227 42.44 7.51 23.89
CA ILE A 227 42.19 6.73 22.67
C ILE A 227 41.22 5.59 23.00
N PHE A 228 40.17 5.48 22.20
CA PHE A 228 39.16 4.43 22.28
C PHE A 228 39.36 3.46 21.11
N SER A 229 39.04 2.19 21.31
CA SER A 229 39.03 1.18 20.24
C SER A 229 37.65 0.58 20.10
N CYS A 230 37.10 0.60 18.89
CA CYS A 230 35.81 -0.01 18.61
C CYS A 230 35.96 -1.54 18.62
N LYS A 231 35.15 -2.22 19.44
CA LYS A 231 35.14 -3.69 19.52
C LYS A 231 34.70 -4.37 18.21
N TYR A 232 33.89 -3.69 17.40
CA TYR A 232 33.29 -4.28 16.20
C TYR A 232 34.20 -4.20 14.97
N CYS A 233 34.83 -3.04 14.73
CA CYS A 233 35.67 -2.83 13.55
C CYS A 233 37.17 -2.64 13.87
N GLY A 234 37.54 -2.54 15.15
CA GLY A 234 38.92 -2.33 15.59
C GLY A 234 39.46 -0.91 15.42
N GLU A 235 38.68 0.03 14.84
CA GLU A 235 39.13 1.40 14.61
C GLU A 235 39.49 2.10 15.93
N LYS A 236 40.62 2.82 15.93
CA LYS A 236 41.04 3.68 17.02
C LYS A 236 40.51 5.09 16.81
N THR A 237 39.80 5.62 17.79
CA THR A 237 39.13 6.93 17.72
C THR A 237 39.37 7.72 19.01
N TRP A 238 39.06 9.01 18.99
CA TRP A 238 39.25 9.95 20.11
C TRP A 238 38.10 10.94 20.16
N VAL A 239 37.94 11.70 21.24
CA VAL A 239 36.91 12.74 21.31
C VAL A 239 37.32 13.91 20.40
N PRO A 240 36.41 14.45 19.56
CA PRO A 240 34.98 14.13 19.45
C PRO A 240 34.61 13.10 18.37
N ARG A 241 35.60 12.57 17.63
CA ARG A 241 35.37 11.61 16.52
C ARG A 241 34.65 10.34 16.94
N ILE A 242 34.82 9.90 18.19
CA ILE A 242 34.15 8.71 18.72
C ILE A 242 32.62 8.82 18.62
N PHE A 243 32.05 10.01 18.75
CA PHE A 243 30.59 10.21 18.70
C PHE A 243 30.03 10.07 17.28
N MET A 244 30.89 10.13 16.26
CA MET A 244 30.50 9.99 14.84
C MET A 244 30.90 8.63 14.25
N HIS A 245 31.37 7.69 15.08
CA HIS A 245 31.85 6.41 14.59
C HIS A 245 30.68 5.53 14.13
N ASP A 246 30.76 5.01 12.90
CA ASP A 246 29.61 4.37 12.23
C ASP A 246 29.14 3.08 12.93
N CYS A 247 30.01 2.34 13.63
CA CYS A 247 29.62 1.15 14.39
C CYS A 247 28.77 1.46 15.64
N TYR A 248 28.56 2.74 15.97
CA TYR A 248 27.60 3.14 16.99
C TYR A 248 26.15 3.11 16.48
N TYR A 249 25.95 3.13 15.16
CA TYR A 249 24.64 3.22 14.51
C TYR A 249 24.27 1.97 13.69
N LEU A 250 25.06 0.89 13.77
CA LEU A 250 24.83 -0.43 13.15
C LEU A 250 24.28 -1.41 14.19
#